data_AF-A0A9E3KVA0-F1
#
_entry.id   AF-A0A9E3KVA0-F1
#
_cell.length_a   1.000
_cell.length_b   1.000
_cell.length_c   1.000
_cell.angle_alpha   90.00
_cell.angle_beta   90.00
_cell.angle_gamma   90.00
#
_symmetry.space_group_name_H-M   'P 1'
#
loop_
_entity.id
_entity.type
_entity.pdbx_description
1 polymer ?
#
loop_
_entity_poly.entity_id
_entity_poly.type
_entity_poly.pdbx_seq_one_letter_code
_entity_poly.pdbx_strand_id
1 'polypeptide(L)'
;MCEHLTVLENELKSKGIKETYRGQPWSDNCREWVYYDCVLDVEKLKLRYNFASCVTISRNDDQRSGRELGFYCEQCHDAVMGLHPEDGAGKVYVE
;
A
#
# COMPACT_ATOMS: atom_id res chain seq x y z
N MET A 1 -2.04 -11.94 -0.66
CA MET A 1 -0.88 -11.09 -0.32
C MET A 1 0.39 -11.93 -0.46
N CYS A 2 1.45 -11.35 -1.03
CA CYS A 2 2.73 -12.03 -1.23
C CYS A 2 3.64 -11.89 -0.01
N GLU A 3 4.57 -12.82 0.16
CA GLU A 3 5.50 -12.83 1.30
C GLU A 3 6.34 -11.56 1.43
N HIS A 4 6.61 -10.86 0.32
CA HIS A 4 7.34 -9.60 0.30
C HIS A 4 6.57 -8.42 0.94
N LEU A 5 5.24 -8.48 0.98
CA LEU A 5 4.37 -7.42 1.51
C LEU A 5 3.57 -7.84 2.76
N THR A 6 3.49 -9.14 3.05
CA THR A 6 2.76 -9.69 4.21
C THR A 6 3.22 -9.06 5.54
N VAL A 7 4.49 -8.66 5.67
CA VAL A 7 5.00 -8.00 6.88
C VAL A 7 4.27 -6.68 7.16
N LEU A 8 4.05 -5.86 6.13
CA LEU A 8 3.31 -4.61 6.23
C LEU A 8 1.82 -4.88 6.45
N GLU A 9 1.24 -5.79 5.67
CA GLU A 9 -0.18 -6.16 5.79
C GLU A 9 -0.53 -6.63 7.22
N ASN A 10 0.32 -7.47 7.81
CA ASN A 10 0.14 -7.96 9.18
C ASN A 10 0.26 -6.83 10.22
N GLU A 11 1.16 -5.87 10.02
CA GLU A 11 1.25 -4.71 10.90
C GLU A 11 -0.06 -3.90 10.86
N LEU A 12 -0.55 -3.58 9.66
CA LEU A 12 -1.80 -2.83 9.49
C LEU A 12 -2.98 -3.55 10.13
N LYS A 13 -3.09 -4.88 9.93
CA LYS A 13 -4.11 -5.72 10.56
C LYS A 13 -3.98 -5.71 12.10
N SER A 14 -2.77 -5.87 12.64
CA SER A 14 -2.56 -5.90 14.10
C SER A 14 -2.80 -4.54 14.78
N LYS A 15 -2.59 -3.44 14.05
CA LYS A 15 -2.98 -2.07 14.46
C LYS A 15 -4.49 -1.81 14.33
N GLY A 16 -5.27 -2.77 13.82
CA GLY A 16 -6.70 -2.62 13.59
C GLY A 16 -7.04 -1.60 12.50
N ILE A 17 -6.12 -1.31 11.59
CA ILE A 17 -6.37 -0.41 10.46
C ILE A 17 -7.39 -1.06 9.54
N LYS A 18 -8.44 -0.32 9.21
CA LYS A 18 -9.54 -0.81 8.39
C LYS A 18 -9.08 -1.06 6.96
N GLU A 19 -9.25 -2.29 6.48
CA GLU A 19 -9.20 -2.62 5.05
C GLU A 19 -10.44 -2.03 4.36
N THR A 20 -10.23 -1.24 3.30
CA THR A 20 -11.30 -0.55 2.55
C THR A 20 -11.65 -1.28 1.26
N TYR A 21 -10.68 -1.96 0.66
CA TYR A 21 -10.86 -2.72 -0.58
C TYR A 21 -9.77 -3.78 -0.73
N ARG A 22 -10.12 -4.90 -1.36
CA ARG A 22 -9.19 -5.94 -1.82
C ARG A 22 -9.66 -6.48 -3.16
N GLY A 23 -8.78 -6.53 -4.15
CA GLY A 23 -9.12 -7.03 -5.47
C GLY A 23 -8.09 -6.67 -6.54
N GLN A 24 -8.56 -6.49 -7.77
CA GLN A 24 -7.75 -6.17 -8.95
C GLN A 24 -8.23 -4.83 -9.54
N PRO A 25 -7.81 -3.69 -8.96
CA PRO A 25 -8.28 -2.36 -9.40
C PRO A 25 -7.73 -1.96 -10.78
N TRP A 26 -6.62 -2.59 -11.22
CA TRP A 26 -5.94 -2.30 -12.47
C TRP A 26 -5.91 -3.55 -13.36
N SER A 27 -6.09 -3.38 -14.68
CA SER A 27 -6.31 -4.48 -15.62
C SER A 27 -5.06 -5.26 -16.02
N ASP A 28 -3.87 -4.65 -15.94
CA ASP A 28 -2.60 -5.27 -16.33
C ASP A 28 -1.74 -5.56 -15.10
N ASN A 29 -1.13 -6.75 -15.03
CA ASN A 29 -0.16 -7.15 -14.00
C ASN A 29 -0.63 -6.83 -12.57
N CYS A 30 -1.84 -7.26 -12.23
CA CYS A 30 -2.45 -7.08 -10.93
C CYS A 30 -3.00 -8.41 -10.42
N ARG A 31 -2.38 -8.99 -9.39
CA ARG A 31 -2.83 -10.24 -8.78
C ARG A 31 -3.77 -9.97 -7.61
N GLU A 32 -3.30 -9.25 -6.60
CA GLU A 32 -4.11 -8.83 -5.46
C GLU A 32 -3.59 -7.51 -4.86
N TRP A 33 -4.41 -6.47 -4.88
CA TRP A 33 -4.14 -5.20 -4.25
C TRP A 33 -5.07 -5.02 -3.05
N VAL A 34 -4.51 -4.55 -1.93
CA VAL A 34 -5.23 -4.32 -0.68
C VAL A 34 -5.07 -2.87 -0.27
N TYR A 35 -6.18 -2.27 0.13
CA TYR A 35 -6.27 -0.86 0.48
C TYR A 35 -6.65 -0.71 1.94
N TYR A 36 -5.97 0.21 2.62
CA TYR A 36 -6.20 0.50 4.03
C TYR A 36 -6.58 1.97 4.25
N ASP A 37 -7.44 2.22 5.23
CA ASP A 37 -7.90 3.56 5.65
C ASP A 37 -6.82 4.30 6.47
N CYS A 38 -5.62 4.44 5.90
CA CYS A 38 -4.47 5.10 6.52
C CYS A 38 -3.58 5.77 5.46
N VAL A 39 -2.68 6.65 5.91
CA VAL A 39 -1.57 7.15 5.09
C VAL A 39 -0.32 6.35 5.43
N LEU A 40 0.37 5.84 4.42
CA LEU A 40 1.63 5.12 4.58
C LEU A 40 2.79 6.11 4.40
N ASP A 41 3.64 6.26 5.42
CA ASP A 41 4.92 6.98 5.30
C ASP A 41 5.92 6.06 4.58
N VAL A 42 5.83 6.04 3.25
CA VAL A 42 6.57 5.08 2.40
C VAL A 42 8.09 5.19 2.56
N GLU A 43 8.62 6.37 2.90
CA GLU A 43 10.06 6.54 3.12
C GLU A 43 10.50 5.88 4.44
N LYS A 44 9.78 6.13 5.54
CA LYS A 44 10.08 5.49 6.83
C LYS A 44 9.84 3.99 6.80
N LEU A 45 8.74 3.55 6.20
CA LEU A 45 8.40 2.13 6.08
C LEU A 45 9.44 1.37 5.25
N LYS A 46 9.91 1.96 4.15
CA LYS A 46 10.96 1.36 3.31
C LYS A 46 12.27 1.18 4.08
N LEU A 47 12.66 2.17 4.89
CA LEU A 47 13.85 2.08 5.75
C LEU A 47 13.68 1.07 6.88
N ARG A 48 12.49 1.03 7.51
CA ARG A 48 12.20 0.15 8.65
C ARG A 48 12.14 -1.33 8.25
N TYR A 49 11.45 -1.63 7.15
CA TYR A 49 11.25 -3.01 6.73
C TYR A 49 12.36 -3.56 5.86
N ASN A 50 13.15 -2.69 5.23
CA ASN A 50 14.19 -3.09 4.27
C ASN A 50 13.66 -4.14 3.29
N PHE A 51 12.55 -3.82 2.62
CA PHE A 51 11.84 -4.74 1.73
C PHE A 51 12.77 -5.36 0.68
N ALA A 52 12.37 -6.52 0.16
CA ALA A 52 13.04 -7.14 -0.98
C ALA A 52 13.12 -6.15 -2.17
N SER A 53 14.14 -6.29 -3.02
CA SER A 53 14.39 -5.38 -4.15
C SER A 53 13.25 -5.33 -5.18
N CYS A 54 12.36 -6.33 -5.19
CA CYS A 54 11.17 -6.37 -6.02
C CYS A 54 10.01 -5.54 -5.49
N VAL A 55 10.11 -4.96 -4.29
CA VAL A 55 9.09 -4.07 -3.72
C VAL A 55 9.47 -2.64 -4.00
N THR A 56 8.62 -1.96 -4.77
CA THR A 56 8.77 -0.56 -5.17
C THR A 56 7.67 0.30 -4.57
N ILE A 57 7.91 1.61 -4.52
CA ILE A 57 6.89 2.57 -4.11
C ILE A 57 5.92 2.73 -5.29
N SER A 58 4.64 2.48 -5.04
CA SER A 58 3.56 2.72 -6.00
C SER A 58 2.84 4.01 -5.64
N ARG A 59 2.71 4.90 -6.61
CA ARG A 59 2.11 6.23 -6.46
C ARG A 59 1.20 6.50 -7.64
N ASN A 60 -0.05 6.86 -7.35
CA ASN A 60 -0.96 7.47 -8.31
C ASN A 60 -1.33 8.87 -7.81
N ASP A 61 -0.95 9.89 -8.56
CA ASP A 61 -1.30 11.29 -8.26
C ASP A 61 -2.51 11.77 -9.09
N ASP A 62 -3.11 10.92 -9.92
CA ASP A 62 -4.28 11.29 -10.73
C ASP A 62 -5.57 11.31 -9.90
N GLN A 63 -6.12 12.51 -9.73
CA GLN A 63 -7.38 12.74 -8.99
C GLN A 63 -8.60 12.09 -9.67
N ARG A 64 -8.55 11.82 -10.98
CA ARG A 64 -9.69 11.23 -11.72
C ARG A 64 -9.81 9.72 -11.49
N SER A 65 -8.68 9.03 -11.43
CA SER A 65 -8.62 7.59 -11.15
C SER A 65 -8.55 7.27 -9.65
N GLY A 66 -8.29 8.27 -8.81
CA GLY A 66 -8.22 8.15 -7.35
C GLY A 66 -6.77 8.06 -6.89
N ARG A 67 -6.33 9.05 -6.11
CA ARG A 67 -4.94 9.10 -5.64
C ARG A 67 -4.67 8.08 -4.55
N GLU A 68 -3.50 7.48 -4.62
CA GLU A 68 -3.08 6.40 -3.74
C GLU A 68 -1.56 6.40 -3.61
N LEU A 69 -1.07 5.96 -2.46
CA LEU A 69 0.36 5.81 -2.20
C LEU A 69 0.61 4.59 -1.33
N GLY A 70 1.56 3.75 -1.75
CA GLY A 70 1.90 2.53 -1.02
C GLY A 70 3.04 1.74 -1.65
N PHE A 71 2.98 0.43 -1.52
CA PHE A 71 4.02 -0.49 -1.98
C PHE A 71 3.45 -1.51 -2.97
N TYR A 72 4.22 -1.80 -4.00
CA TYR A 72 3.91 -2.77 -5.03
C TYR A 72 5.05 -3.75 -5.22
N CYS A 73 4.73 -5.03 -5.34
CA CYS A 73 5.70 -6.08 -5.61
C CYS A 73 5.71 -6.39 -7.11
N GLU A 74 6.79 -6.01 -7.81
CA GLU A 74 6.93 -6.19 -9.27
C GLU A 74 7.04 -7.66 -9.68
N GLN A 75 7.43 -8.57 -8.77
CA GLN A 75 7.51 -10.00 -9.06
C GLN A 75 6.18 -10.73 -8.88
N CYS A 76 5.40 -10.36 -7.87
CA CYS A 76 4.16 -11.05 -7.53
C CYS A 76 2.91 -10.32 -8.03
N HIS A 77 3.06 -9.07 -8.44
CA HIS A 77 1.99 -8.18 -8.88
C HIS A 77 0.95 -7.90 -7.78
N ASP A 78 1.39 -7.91 -6.52
CA ASP A 78 0.57 -7.57 -5.34
C ASP A 78 0.88 -6.15 -4.86
N ALA A 79 -0.10 -5.49 -4.23
CA ALA A 79 0.11 -4.17 -3.62
C ALA A 79 -0.56 -4.03 -2.25
N VAL A 80 0.05 -3.20 -1.41
CA VAL A 80 -0.55 -2.63 -0.21
C VAL A 80 -0.58 -1.12 -0.37
N MET A 81 -1.78 -0.57 -0.49
CA MET A 81 -2.02 0.85 -0.76
C MET A 81 -2.65 1.53 0.46
N GLY A 82 -2.22 2.77 0.71
CA GLY A 82 -2.90 3.70 1.59
C GLY A 82 -3.48 4.86 0.80
N LEU A 83 -4.12 5.77 1.53
CA LEU A 83 -4.56 7.06 1.01
C LEU A 83 -3.35 7.90 0.61
N HIS A 84 -3.49 8.67 -0.47
CA HIS A 84 -2.52 9.69 -0.81
C HIS A 84 -2.42 10.73 0.33
N PRO A 85 -1.22 11.24 0.68
CA PRO A 85 -1.07 12.21 1.78
C PRO A 85 -1.94 13.46 1.65
N GLU A 86 -2.30 13.88 0.44
CA GLU A 86 -3.22 15.00 0.20
C GLU A 86 -4.69 14.68 0.52
N ASP A 87 -5.07 13.40 0.50
CA ASP A 87 -6.43 12.92 0.79
C ASP A 87 -6.57 12.34 2.20
N GLY A 88 -5.43 12.16 2.89
CA GLY A 88 -5.34 11.53 4.20
C GLY A 88 -5.61 12.43 5.42
N ALA A 89 -6.22 13.61 5.23
CA ALA A 89 -6.48 14.52 6.34
C ALA A 89 -7.30 13.85 7.45
N GLY A 90 -6.77 13.86 8.68
CA GLY A 90 -7.40 13.23 9.85
C GLY A 90 -7.28 11.70 9.91
N LYS A 91 -6.49 11.08 9.02
CA LYS A 91 -6.24 9.64 9.00
C LYS A 91 -4.98 9.28 9.77
N VAL A 92 -4.88 8.01 10.15
CA VAL A 92 -3.71 7.47 10.85
C VAL A 92 -2.54 7.43 9.88
N TYR A 93 -1.38 7.93 10.32
CA TYR A 93 -0.11 7.77 9.61
C TYR A 93 0.61 6.53 10.16
N VAL A 94 1.06 5.67 9.25
CA VAL A 94 1.82 4.46 9.57
C VAL A 94 3.25 4.64 9.09
N GLU A 95 4.20 4.50 10.01
CA GLU A 95 5.65 4.67 9.82
C GLU A 95 6.41 3.45 10.33
#